data_AF-Q9GZD4-F1
#
_entry.id   AF-Q9GZD4-F1
#
_cell.length_a   1.000
_cell.length_b   1.000
_cell.length_c   1.000
_cell.angle_alpha   90.00
_cell.angle_beta   90.00
_cell.angle_gamma   90.00
#
_symmetry.space_group_name_H-M   'P 1'
#
loop_
_entity.id
_entity.type
_entity.pdbx_description
1 polymer ?
#
loop_
_entity_poly.entity_id
_entity_poly.type
_entity_poly.pdbx_seq_one_letter_code
_entity_poly.pdbx_strand_id
1 'polypeptide(L)'
;MPNETDCQVMAEVATSSFLRTSLGMTTLLCILCVPCTIYSFLAIQKATKLHFNSKCIFHTLTIFAFIHMIVRIILHGKDLLNYVGPWMSGCEIFPSRSRCELRKLYKISAFVVEVTPFVLTAERFVATFRARHYENRYKWCGVLLNIFHISLALFLFTIQSSEKVGGDIIYYCWMSSTGNRYMLNLPIFVIVFSQLITIPALLYLLRKNEKFREASLQKRSTLSQRYQLSQNLQTLTKFRIVSTVTWIYVTYNAAATFGVHFFLKSMSSAGQFAIIEIVHCLPLYYLILIFLMVKEDKKPHRQFSIKVDHYEPQYFNDLQKFFDQSFDKVKKTKSVTFVVS
;
A
#
# COMPACT_ATOMS: atom_id res chain seq x y z
N MET A 1 -15.64 -23.74 -28.61
CA MET A 1 -16.90 -23.81 -27.83
C MET A 1 -16.70 -24.87 -26.76
N PRO A 2 -17.19 -24.67 -25.52
CA PRO A 2 -17.13 -25.69 -24.48
C PRO A 2 -17.90 -26.94 -24.91
N ASN A 3 -17.35 -28.12 -24.65
CA ASN A 3 -18.07 -29.39 -24.81
C ASN A 3 -18.84 -29.73 -23.52
N GLU A 4 -19.59 -30.84 -23.52
CA GLU A 4 -20.39 -31.27 -22.37
C GLU A 4 -19.54 -31.52 -21.12
N THR A 5 -18.37 -32.14 -21.27
CA THR A 5 -17.40 -32.37 -20.20
C THR A 5 -16.94 -31.05 -19.57
N ASP A 6 -16.67 -30.03 -20.40
CA ASP A 6 -16.25 -28.72 -19.92
C ASP A 6 -17.35 -28.06 -19.09
N CYS A 7 -18.61 -28.19 -19.53
CA CYS A 7 -19.75 -27.68 -18.80
C CYS A 7 -19.97 -28.42 -17.47
N GLN A 8 -19.75 -29.73 -17.41
CA GLN A 8 -19.81 -30.50 -16.16
C GLN A 8 -18.73 -30.03 -15.17
N VAL A 9 -17.48 -29.87 -15.62
CA VAL A 9 -16.40 -29.34 -14.78
C VAL A 9 -16.72 -27.93 -14.27
N MET A 10 -17.28 -27.08 -15.12
CA MET A 10 -17.67 -25.72 -14.73
C MET A 10 -18.82 -25.72 -13.71
N ALA A 11 -19.78 -26.63 -13.83
CA ALA A 11 -20.84 -26.84 -12.83
C ALA A 11 -20.28 -27.30 -11.47
N GLU A 12 -19.29 -28.20 -11.45
CA GLU A 12 -18.60 -28.60 -10.20
C GLU A 12 -17.84 -27.43 -9.56
N VAL A 13 -17.17 -26.61 -10.37
CA VAL A 13 -16.48 -25.40 -9.91
C VAL A 13 -17.49 -24.43 -9.28
N ALA A 14 -18.60 -24.16 -9.96
CA ALA A 14 -19.62 -23.24 -9.48
C ALA A 14 -20.35 -23.76 -8.25
N THR A 15 -20.55 -25.06 -8.06
CA THR A 15 -21.24 -25.63 -6.88
C THR A 15 -20.33 -25.85 -5.68
N SER A 16 -19.01 -25.73 -5.84
CA SER A 16 -18.04 -25.90 -4.76
C SER A 16 -18.25 -24.92 -3.60
N SER A 17 -18.64 -25.46 -2.44
CA SER A 17 -18.80 -24.68 -1.20
C SER A 17 -17.50 -24.03 -0.75
N PHE A 18 -16.36 -24.70 -0.97
CA PHE A 18 -15.05 -24.17 -0.59
C PHE A 18 -14.68 -22.93 -1.41
N LEU A 19 -14.87 -22.98 -2.74
CA LEU A 19 -14.63 -21.83 -3.61
C LEU A 19 -15.58 -20.66 -3.29
N ARG A 20 -16.89 -20.94 -3.18
CA ARG A 20 -17.88 -19.91 -2.81
C ARG A 20 -17.54 -19.22 -1.49
N THR A 21 -17.15 -19.98 -0.47
CA THR A 21 -16.77 -19.42 0.84
C THR A 21 -15.52 -18.57 0.73
N SER A 22 -14.48 -19.04 0.03
CA SER A 22 -13.23 -18.29 -0.18
C SER A 22 -13.49 -16.96 -0.90
N LEU A 23 -14.29 -16.98 -1.98
CA LEU A 23 -14.67 -15.78 -2.72
C LEU A 23 -15.55 -14.84 -1.88
N GLY A 24 -16.50 -15.38 -1.13
CA GLY A 24 -17.38 -14.62 -0.23
C GLY A 24 -16.59 -13.87 0.84
N MET A 25 -15.70 -14.57 1.54
CA MET A 25 -14.83 -13.98 2.56
C MET A 25 -13.89 -12.94 1.97
N THR A 26 -13.26 -13.22 0.83
CA THR A 26 -12.37 -12.26 0.16
C THR A 26 -13.12 -11.00 -0.27
N THR A 27 -14.33 -11.15 -0.81
CA THR A 27 -15.19 -10.03 -1.22
C THR A 27 -15.60 -9.17 -0.01
N LEU A 28 -16.00 -9.81 1.10
CA LEU A 28 -16.32 -9.12 2.34
C LEU A 28 -15.13 -8.30 2.86
N LEU A 29 -13.93 -8.89 2.90
CA LEU A 29 -12.71 -8.18 3.29
C LEU A 29 -12.42 -6.99 2.37
N CYS A 30 -12.60 -7.13 1.05
CA CYS A 30 -12.45 -6.01 0.12
C CYS A 30 -13.45 -4.88 0.41
N ILE A 31 -14.72 -5.20 0.70
CA ILE A 31 -15.75 -4.20 1.04
C ILE A 31 -15.35 -3.43 2.30
N LEU A 32 -14.83 -4.12 3.32
CA LEU A 32 -14.31 -3.49 4.55
C LEU A 32 -13.05 -2.64 4.27
N CYS A 33 -12.20 -3.04 3.33
CA CYS A 33 -11.02 -2.26 2.95
C CYS A 33 -11.37 -0.93 2.28
N VAL A 34 -12.45 -0.84 1.50
CA VAL A 34 -12.81 0.39 0.75
C VAL A 34 -12.88 1.64 1.65
N PRO A 35 -13.70 1.70 2.72
CA PRO A 35 -13.71 2.87 3.60
C PRO A 35 -12.35 3.12 4.27
N CYS A 36 -11.60 2.07 4.60
CA CYS A 36 -10.25 2.18 5.16
C CYS A 36 -9.26 2.82 4.17
N THR A 37 -9.29 2.45 2.88
CA THR A 37 -8.44 3.05 1.83
C THR A 37 -8.74 4.54 1.68
N ILE A 38 -10.03 4.92 1.65
CA ILE A 38 -10.47 6.31 1.52
C ILE A 38 -10.00 7.12 2.73
N TYR A 39 -10.21 6.60 3.93
CA TYR A 39 -9.70 7.23 5.15
C TYR A 39 -8.18 7.42 5.09
N SER A 40 -7.44 6.40 4.67
CA SER A 40 -5.98 6.46 4.59
C SER A 40 -5.51 7.51 3.59
N PHE A 41 -6.16 7.60 2.43
CA PHE A 41 -5.89 8.63 1.43
C PHE A 41 -6.05 10.05 2.01
N LEU A 42 -7.18 10.30 2.69
CA LEU A 42 -7.46 11.58 3.33
C LEU A 42 -6.49 11.88 4.48
N ALA A 43 -6.10 10.86 5.26
CA ALA A 43 -5.14 11.01 6.35
C ALA A 43 -3.73 11.37 5.83
N ILE A 44 -3.28 10.76 4.72
CA ILE A 44 -2.01 11.10 4.07
C ILE A 44 -2.05 12.53 3.53
N GLN A 45 -3.15 12.92 2.90
CA GLN A 45 -3.33 14.28 2.38
C GLN A 45 -3.17 15.33 3.50
N LYS A 46 -3.84 15.11 4.63
CA LYS A 46 -3.81 16.00 5.81
C LYS A 46 -2.51 15.93 6.62
N ALA A 47 -1.66 14.92 6.41
CA ALA A 47 -0.43 14.76 7.19
C ALA A 47 0.61 15.84 6.85
N THR A 48 0.78 16.85 7.71
CA THR A 48 1.77 17.93 7.51
C THR A 48 3.21 17.49 7.69
N LYS A 49 3.42 16.44 8.50
CA LYS A 49 4.74 15.91 8.84
C LYS A 49 5.28 14.88 7.84
N LEU A 50 4.52 14.53 6.79
CA LEU A 50 5.02 13.72 5.68
C LEU A 50 5.60 14.64 4.60
N HIS A 51 6.84 14.39 4.21
CA HIS A 51 7.44 15.09 3.08
C HIS A 51 6.70 14.77 1.77
N PHE A 52 6.67 15.73 0.84
CA PHE A 52 5.97 15.60 -0.44
C PHE A 52 6.32 14.30 -1.19
N ASN A 53 7.61 13.98 -1.31
CA ASN A 53 8.05 12.76 -2.03
C ASN A 53 7.49 11.48 -1.39
N SER A 54 7.52 11.38 -0.06
CA SER A 54 6.95 10.23 0.66
C SER A 54 5.44 10.20 0.53
N LYS A 55 4.76 11.36 0.57
CA LYS A 55 3.31 11.44 0.29
C LYS A 55 2.98 10.86 -1.07
N CYS A 56 3.72 11.21 -2.12
CA CYS A 56 3.46 10.68 -3.46
C CYS A 56 3.53 9.14 -3.47
N ILE A 57 4.54 8.53 -2.83
CA ILE A 57 4.66 7.06 -2.73
C ILE A 57 3.49 6.46 -1.93
N PHE A 58 3.12 7.07 -0.79
CA PHE A 58 1.98 6.60 0.01
C PHE A 58 0.63 6.76 -0.69
N HIS A 59 0.46 7.82 -1.50
CA HIS A 59 -0.72 7.99 -2.35
C HIS A 59 -0.76 6.91 -3.43
N THR A 60 0.36 6.64 -4.12
CA THR A 60 0.47 5.55 -5.09
C THR A 60 0.08 4.21 -4.46
N LEU A 61 0.65 3.86 -3.30
CA LEU A 61 0.28 2.67 -2.52
C LEU A 61 -1.24 2.60 -2.28
N THR A 62 -1.83 3.70 -1.82
CA THR A 62 -3.24 3.75 -1.43
C THR A 62 -4.19 3.69 -2.63
N ILE A 63 -3.85 4.38 -3.73
CA ILE A 63 -4.63 4.36 -4.98
C ILE A 63 -4.63 2.95 -5.58
N PHE A 64 -3.47 2.31 -5.70
CA PHE A 64 -3.41 0.95 -6.24
C PHE A 64 -4.04 -0.07 -5.29
N ALA A 65 -3.93 0.09 -3.96
CA ALA A 65 -4.70 -0.72 -3.03
C ALA A 65 -6.22 -0.57 -3.24
N PHE A 66 -6.71 0.66 -3.41
CA PHE A 66 -8.12 0.92 -3.73
C PHE A 66 -8.55 0.26 -5.05
N ILE A 67 -7.78 0.44 -6.12
CA ILE A 67 -8.03 -0.21 -7.41
C ILE A 67 -8.10 -1.73 -7.24
N HIS A 68 -7.15 -2.33 -6.51
CA HIS A 68 -7.16 -3.77 -6.23
C HIS A 68 -8.46 -4.23 -5.56
N MET A 69 -8.93 -3.50 -4.54
CA MET A 69 -10.17 -3.85 -3.83
C MET A 69 -11.39 -3.74 -4.74
N ILE A 70 -11.55 -2.62 -5.46
CA ILE A 70 -12.70 -2.40 -6.35
C ILE A 70 -12.76 -3.45 -7.45
N VAL A 71 -11.63 -3.73 -8.09
CA VAL A 71 -11.56 -4.72 -9.16
C VAL A 71 -11.86 -6.12 -8.65
N ARG A 72 -11.38 -6.48 -7.45
CA ARG A 72 -11.73 -7.77 -6.83
C ARG A 72 -13.20 -7.88 -6.45
N ILE A 73 -13.81 -6.81 -5.93
CA ILE A 73 -15.26 -6.79 -5.64
C ILE A 73 -16.05 -7.05 -6.92
N ILE A 74 -15.70 -6.37 -8.03
CA ILE A 74 -16.37 -6.56 -9.32
C ILE A 74 -16.17 -7.99 -9.82
N LEU A 75 -14.93 -8.50 -9.79
CA LEU A 75 -14.62 -9.83 -10.31
C LEU A 75 -15.29 -10.93 -9.48
N HIS A 76 -15.00 -11.00 -8.18
CA HIS A 76 -15.48 -12.06 -7.29
C HIS A 76 -16.95 -11.91 -6.94
N GLY A 77 -17.45 -10.68 -6.80
CA GLY A 77 -18.88 -10.42 -6.64
C GLY A 77 -19.68 -10.96 -7.83
N LYS A 78 -19.21 -10.74 -9.06
CA LYS A 78 -19.84 -11.33 -10.25
C LYS A 78 -19.72 -12.86 -10.29
N ASP A 79 -18.63 -13.46 -9.78
CA ASP A 79 -18.48 -14.93 -9.74
C ASP A 79 -19.50 -15.51 -8.78
N LEU A 80 -19.62 -14.92 -7.59
CA LEU A 80 -20.61 -15.34 -6.59
C LEU A 80 -22.04 -15.22 -7.11
N LEU A 81 -22.38 -14.10 -7.77
CA LEU A 81 -23.71 -13.91 -8.36
C LEU A 81 -24.01 -14.97 -9.43
N ASN A 82 -23.05 -15.27 -10.31
CA ASN A 82 -23.21 -16.29 -11.33
C ASN A 82 -23.28 -17.71 -10.74
N TYR A 83 -22.52 -18.01 -9.70
CA TYR A 83 -22.47 -19.34 -9.10
C TYR A 83 -23.72 -19.64 -8.27
N VAL A 84 -24.25 -18.64 -7.55
CA VAL A 84 -25.44 -18.77 -6.69
C VAL A 84 -26.74 -18.55 -7.48
N GLY A 85 -26.68 -17.81 -8.58
CA GLY A 85 -27.85 -17.56 -9.43
C GLY A 85 -28.40 -18.83 -10.10
N PRO A 86 -29.60 -18.75 -10.70
CA PRO A 86 -30.19 -19.84 -11.45
C PRO A 86 -29.44 -20.01 -12.78
N TRP A 87 -28.94 -21.22 -13.05
CA TRP A 87 -28.35 -21.61 -14.33
C TRP A 87 -28.80 -23.04 -14.66
N MET A 88 -29.00 -23.34 -15.93
CA MET A 88 -29.51 -24.64 -16.39
C MET A 88 -28.38 -25.63 -16.68
N SER A 89 -27.22 -25.10 -17.07
CA SER A 89 -26.02 -25.89 -17.36
C SER A 89 -24.76 -25.11 -16.98
N GLY A 90 -23.66 -25.82 -16.72
CA GLY A 90 -22.38 -25.18 -16.50
C GLY A 90 -21.82 -24.44 -17.73
N CYS A 91 -22.45 -24.58 -18.90
CA CYS A 91 -22.07 -23.84 -20.11
C CYS A 91 -22.40 -22.34 -20.02
N GLU A 92 -23.36 -21.94 -19.18
CA GLU A 92 -23.84 -20.55 -19.09
C GLU A 92 -22.95 -19.66 -18.21
N ILE A 93 -22.13 -20.28 -17.37
CA ILE A 93 -21.40 -19.62 -16.28
C ILE A 93 -19.92 -19.39 -16.59
N PHE A 94 -19.46 -19.75 -17.79
CA PHE A 94 -18.08 -19.50 -18.21
C PHE A 94 -17.75 -18.01 -18.17
N PRO A 95 -16.63 -17.60 -17.55
CA PRO A 95 -16.18 -16.22 -17.58
C PRO A 95 -15.76 -15.78 -18.99
N SER A 96 -16.14 -14.56 -19.37
CA SER A 96 -15.66 -13.95 -20.60
C SER A 96 -14.17 -13.59 -20.51
N ARG A 97 -13.47 -13.61 -21.64
CA ARG A 97 -12.05 -13.22 -21.69
C ARG A 97 -11.81 -11.79 -21.20
N SER A 98 -12.65 -10.84 -21.60
CA SER A 98 -12.57 -9.44 -21.16
C SER A 98 -12.72 -9.29 -19.64
N ARG A 99 -13.50 -10.14 -19.00
CA ARG A 99 -13.62 -10.18 -17.54
C ARG A 99 -12.33 -10.64 -16.89
N CYS A 100 -11.63 -11.60 -17.47
CA CYS A 100 -10.36 -12.08 -16.95
C CYS A 100 -9.22 -11.08 -17.10
N GLU A 101 -9.33 -10.12 -18.03
CA GLU A 101 -8.40 -8.98 -18.11
C GLU A 101 -8.43 -8.12 -16.84
N LEU A 102 -9.55 -8.06 -16.10
CA LEU A 102 -9.61 -7.38 -14.79
C LEU A 102 -8.63 -7.98 -13.78
N ARG A 103 -8.30 -9.27 -13.88
CA ARG A 103 -7.29 -9.91 -13.02
C ARG A 103 -5.91 -9.31 -13.20
N LYS A 104 -5.58 -8.89 -14.43
CA LYS A 104 -4.32 -8.20 -14.71
C LYS A 104 -4.22 -6.89 -13.95
N LEU A 105 -5.30 -6.12 -13.91
CA LEU A 105 -5.33 -4.82 -13.24
C LEU A 105 -5.11 -4.93 -11.72
N TYR A 106 -5.80 -5.86 -11.04
CA TYR A 106 -5.54 -6.03 -9.61
C TYR A 106 -4.16 -6.67 -9.34
N LYS A 107 -3.61 -7.46 -10.27
CA LYS A 107 -2.25 -8.03 -10.12
C LYS A 107 -1.16 -6.96 -10.26
N ILE A 108 -1.28 -6.04 -11.23
CA ILE A 108 -0.41 -4.85 -11.31
C ILE A 108 -0.49 -4.08 -10.00
N SER A 109 -1.71 -3.89 -9.48
CA SER A 109 -1.92 -3.20 -8.21
C SER A 109 -1.24 -3.90 -7.03
N ALA A 110 -1.28 -5.25 -6.99
CA ALA A 110 -0.56 -6.02 -5.98
C ALA A 110 0.95 -5.81 -6.08
N PHE A 111 1.52 -5.82 -7.30
CA PHE A 111 2.95 -5.54 -7.47
C PHE A 111 3.34 -4.14 -7.02
N VAL A 112 2.55 -3.11 -7.33
CA VAL A 112 2.80 -1.74 -6.82
C VAL A 112 2.83 -1.74 -5.29
N VAL A 113 1.86 -2.40 -4.64
CA VAL A 113 1.80 -2.51 -3.18
C VAL A 113 3.05 -3.23 -2.63
N GLU A 114 3.43 -4.36 -3.22
CA GLU A 114 4.53 -5.22 -2.78
C GLU A 114 5.92 -4.57 -2.94
N VAL A 115 6.14 -3.77 -3.97
CA VAL A 115 7.43 -3.05 -4.18
C VAL A 115 7.52 -1.72 -3.43
N THR A 116 6.42 -1.25 -2.83
CA THR A 116 6.39 0.03 -2.10
C THR A 116 7.47 0.17 -1.02
N PRO A 117 7.75 -0.85 -0.16
CA PRO A 117 8.82 -0.75 0.83
C PRO A 117 10.20 -0.50 0.21
N PHE A 118 10.49 -1.10 -0.95
CA PHE A 118 11.76 -0.90 -1.65
C PHE A 118 11.90 0.54 -2.16
N VAL A 119 10.84 1.10 -2.75
CA VAL A 119 10.83 2.50 -3.22
C VAL A 119 10.93 3.47 -2.04
N LEU A 120 10.21 3.22 -0.94
CA LEU A 120 10.35 4.00 0.30
C LEU A 120 11.78 3.94 0.85
N THR A 121 12.43 2.77 0.77
CA THR A 121 13.84 2.62 1.18
C THR A 121 14.75 3.54 0.38
N ALA A 122 14.67 3.50 -0.94
CA ALA A 122 15.46 4.35 -1.84
C ALA A 122 15.22 5.84 -1.56
N GLU A 123 13.96 6.23 -1.39
CA GLU A 123 13.55 7.59 -1.05
C GLU A 123 14.17 8.05 0.29
N ARG A 124 14.12 7.20 1.33
CA ARG A 124 14.66 7.50 2.66
C ARG A 124 16.19 7.54 2.68
N PHE A 125 16.87 6.76 1.85
CA PHE A 125 18.31 6.90 1.63
C PHE A 125 18.65 8.27 1.06
N VAL A 126 17.96 8.70 0.00
CA VAL A 126 18.17 10.04 -0.58
C VAL A 126 17.92 11.13 0.47
N ALA A 127 16.80 11.04 1.21
CA ALA A 127 16.45 12.00 2.26
C ALA A 127 17.49 12.06 3.39
N THR A 128 17.99 10.92 3.85
CA THR A 128 18.94 10.84 4.98
C THR A 128 20.34 11.31 4.58
N PHE A 129 20.83 10.92 3.40
CA PHE A 129 22.19 11.24 2.95
C PHE A 129 22.31 12.61 2.28
N ARG A 130 21.22 13.15 1.71
CA ARG A 130 21.19 14.49 1.08
C ARG A 130 20.29 15.48 1.83
N ALA A 131 20.16 15.31 3.16
CA ALA A 131 19.24 16.09 4.00
C ALA A 131 19.27 17.62 3.77
N ARG A 132 20.47 18.22 3.61
CA ARG A 132 20.63 19.67 3.41
C ARG A 132 19.92 20.22 2.18
N HIS A 133 19.82 19.43 1.11
CA HIS A 133 19.26 19.88 -0.17
C HIS A 133 17.85 19.31 -0.41
N TYR A 134 17.44 18.32 0.37
CA TYR A 134 16.24 17.52 0.17
C TYR A 134 14.94 18.34 0.18
N GLU A 135 14.80 19.29 1.12
CA GLU A 135 13.57 20.08 1.33
C GLU A 135 13.25 21.05 0.18
N ASN A 136 14.25 21.77 -0.32
CA ASN A 136 14.03 22.87 -1.27
C ASN A 136 14.19 22.48 -2.75
N ARG A 137 15.00 21.47 -3.08
CA ARG A 137 15.36 21.16 -4.48
C ARG A 137 14.76 19.87 -5.03
N TYR A 138 14.45 18.88 -4.18
CA TYR A 138 14.22 17.50 -4.64
C TYR A 138 12.75 17.06 -4.69
N LYS A 139 11.78 17.97 -4.91
CA LYS A 139 10.39 17.56 -5.21
C LYS A 139 10.30 16.65 -6.44
N TRP A 140 11.15 16.90 -7.44
CA TRP A 140 11.29 16.05 -8.63
C TRP A 140 11.75 14.63 -8.32
N CYS A 141 12.50 14.42 -7.24
CA CYS A 141 12.93 13.08 -6.83
C CYS A 141 11.71 12.21 -6.47
N GLY A 142 10.71 12.77 -5.80
CA GLY A 142 9.46 12.04 -5.52
C GLY A 142 8.72 11.64 -6.79
N VAL A 143 8.63 12.53 -7.77
CA VAL A 143 7.96 12.24 -9.06
C VAL A 143 8.71 11.13 -9.81
N LEU A 144 10.03 11.24 -9.94
CA LEU A 144 10.86 10.23 -10.62
C LEU A 144 10.80 8.87 -9.91
N LEU A 145 10.82 8.85 -8.57
CA LEU A 145 10.68 7.62 -7.81
C LEU A 145 9.29 6.98 -7.97
N ASN A 146 8.22 7.77 -8.13
CA ASN A 146 6.89 7.24 -8.42
C ASN A 146 6.77 6.68 -9.84
N ILE A 147 7.40 7.33 -10.83
CA ILE A 147 7.49 6.77 -12.18
C ILE A 147 8.24 5.42 -12.12
N PHE A 148 9.39 5.37 -11.44
CA PHE A 148 10.14 4.13 -11.24
C PHE A 148 9.30 3.06 -10.51
N HIS A 149 8.53 3.45 -9.48
CA HIS A 149 7.64 2.57 -8.72
C HIS A 149 6.63 1.86 -9.63
N ILE A 150 5.89 2.63 -10.43
CA ILE A 150 4.88 2.08 -11.34
C ILE A 150 5.55 1.28 -12.46
N SER A 151 6.64 1.79 -13.05
CA SER A 151 7.39 1.07 -14.10
C SER A 151 7.96 -0.25 -13.62
N LEU A 152 8.48 -0.33 -12.39
CA LEU A 152 8.98 -1.57 -11.79
C LEU A 152 7.85 -2.58 -11.62
N ALA A 153 6.68 -2.15 -11.13
CA ALA A 153 5.52 -3.03 -10.99
C ALA A 153 5.01 -3.54 -12.36
N LEU A 154 4.99 -2.68 -13.38
CA LEU A 154 4.65 -3.07 -14.75
C LEU A 154 5.67 -4.04 -15.34
N PHE A 155 6.97 -3.85 -15.08
CA PHE A 155 8.02 -4.77 -15.51
C PHE A 155 7.89 -6.15 -14.86
N LEU A 156 7.62 -6.21 -13.55
CA LEU A 156 7.35 -7.48 -12.86
C LEU A 156 6.10 -8.17 -13.42
N PHE A 157 5.09 -7.38 -13.76
CA PHE A 157 3.88 -7.88 -14.41
C PHE A 157 4.13 -8.44 -15.80
N THR A 158 4.95 -7.79 -16.64
CA THR A 158 5.24 -8.30 -18.00
C THR A 158 6.03 -9.59 -17.96
N ILE A 159 6.99 -9.73 -17.03
CA ILE A 159 7.68 -11.01 -16.77
C ILE A 159 6.67 -12.10 -16.40
N GLN A 160 5.72 -11.80 -15.50
CA GLN A 160 4.74 -12.80 -15.07
C GLN A 160 3.73 -13.16 -16.18
N SER A 161 3.43 -12.21 -17.05
CA SER A 161 2.39 -12.34 -18.09
C SER A 161 2.91 -12.90 -19.41
N SER A 162 4.20 -13.22 -19.53
CA SER A 162 4.86 -13.47 -20.82
C SER A 162 4.47 -14.77 -21.53
N GLU A 163 3.36 -15.41 -21.16
CA GLU A 163 2.94 -16.69 -21.74
C GLU A 163 1.54 -16.63 -22.32
N LYS A 164 1.39 -17.25 -23.49
CA LYS A 164 0.12 -17.39 -24.20
C LYS A 164 -0.90 -17.97 -23.22
N VAL A 165 -1.99 -17.23 -22.96
CA VAL A 165 -3.22 -17.77 -22.39
C VAL A 165 -3.71 -18.83 -23.39
N GLY A 166 -3.27 -20.06 -23.21
CA GLY A 166 -3.27 -21.12 -24.22
C GLY A 166 -4.33 -22.18 -23.98
N GLY A 167 -5.38 -21.86 -23.21
CA GLY A 167 -6.59 -22.65 -23.17
C GLY A 167 -7.70 -21.91 -23.89
N ASP A 168 -8.40 -22.58 -24.82
CA ASP A 168 -9.61 -22.04 -25.46
C ASP A 168 -10.75 -21.85 -24.45
N ILE A 169 -10.66 -22.50 -23.29
CA ILE A 169 -11.69 -22.52 -22.25
C ILE A 169 -11.12 -22.03 -20.93
N ILE A 170 -11.78 -21.03 -20.34
CA ILE A 170 -11.39 -20.41 -19.08
C ILE A 170 -12.39 -20.85 -18.01
N TYR A 171 -12.06 -21.85 -17.18
CA TYR A 171 -12.94 -22.24 -16.06
C TYR A 171 -12.91 -21.23 -14.90
N TYR A 172 -11.78 -20.53 -14.75
CA TYR A 172 -11.60 -19.50 -13.74
C TYR A 172 -10.64 -18.44 -14.30
N CYS A 173 -10.95 -17.17 -14.08
CA CYS A 173 -10.06 -16.10 -14.53
C CYS A 173 -8.74 -16.19 -13.77
N TRP A 174 -7.73 -16.82 -14.34
CA TRP A 174 -6.38 -16.98 -13.79
C TRP A 174 -5.33 -16.52 -14.79
N MET A 175 -4.14 -16.18 -14.30
CA MET A 175 -3.15 -15.44 -15.10
C MET A 175 -2.07 -16.32 -15.74
N SER A 176 -1.96 -17.60 -15.37
CA SER A 176 -0.92 -18.50 -15.87
C SER A 176 -1.52 -19.62 -16.70
N SER A 177 -0.92 -19.89 -17.86
CA SER A 177 -1.18 -21.05 -18.69
C SER A 177 0.15 -21.78 -18.92
N THR A 178 0.57 -22.55 -17.92
CA THR A 178 1.58 -23.66 -17.91
C THR A 178 2.90 -23.58 -18.71
N GLY A 179 3.23 -22.55 -19.47
CA GLY A 179 4.39 -22.54 -20.38
C GLY A 179 5.75 -22.61 -19.67
N ASN A 180 5.92 -21.90 -18.56
CA ASN A 180 7.18 -21.80 -17.82
C ASN A 180 6.92 -21.36 -16.38
N ARG A 181 6.78 -22.36 -15.51
CA ARG A 181 6.54 -22.18 -14.07
C ARG A 181 7.64 -21.38 -13.37
N TYR A 182 8.87 -21.34 -13.91
CA TYR A 182 9.95 -20.55 -13.34
C TYR A 182 9.72 -19.05 -13.55
N MET A 183 9.31 -18.64 -14.77
CA MET A 183 9.01 -17.23 -15.07
C MET A 183 7.83 -16.71 -14.26
N LEU A 184 6.84 -17.57 -13.97
CA LEU A 184 5.69 -17.22 -13.14
C LEU A 184 6.10 -16.81 -11.71
N ASN A 185 7.10 -17.50 -11.14
CA ASN A 185 7.55 -17.31 -9.77
C ASN A 185 8.69 -16.29 -9.64
N LEU A 186 9.38 -15.96 -10.74
CA LEU A 186 10.51 -15.02 -10.74
C LEU A 186 10.16 -13.66 -10.10
N PRO A 187 9.04 -13.00 -10.42
CA PRO A 187 8.65 -11.75 -9.75
C PRO A 187 8.48 -11.89 -8.23
N ILE A 188 7.95 -13.02 -7.76
CA ILE A 188 7.77 -13.28 -6.33
C ILE A 188 9.15 -13.33 -5.65
N PHE A 189 10.12 -14.03 -6.24
CA PHE A 189 11.48 -14.08 -5.72
C PHE A 189 12.15 -12.70 -5.70
N VAL A 190 12.03 -11.92 -6.78
CA VAL A 190 12.59 -10.55 -6.82
C VAL A 190 12.03 -9.71 -5.68
N ILE A 191 10.73 -9.81 -5.40
CA ILE A 191 10.09 -9.09 -4.30
C ILE A 191 10.63 -9.58 -2.95
N VAL A 192 10.69 -10.90 -2.72
CA VAL A 192 11.26 -11.47 -1.48
C VAL A 192 12.68 -10.95 -1.24
N PHE A 193 13.56 -11.01 -2.25
CA PHE A 193 14.93 -10.51 -2.14
C PHE A 193 14.99 -9.00 -1.90
N SER A 194 14.11 -8.22 -2.55
CA SER A 194 14.01 -6.78 -2.29
C SER A 194 13.63 -6.47 -0.84
N GLN A 195 12.78 -7.29 -0.20
CA GLN A 195 12.42 -7.13 1.20
C GLN A 195 13.58 -7.51 2.14
N LEU A 196 14.37 -8.54 1.80
CA LEU A 196 15.58 -8.91 2.54
C LEU A 196 16.64 -7.80 2.55
N ILE A 197 16.69 -6.96 1.51
CA ILE A 197 17.54 -5.76 1.47
C ILE A 197 16.89 -4.60 2.25
N THR A 198 15.58 -4.44 2.13
CA THR A 198 14.81 -3.33 2.72
C THR A 198 14.85 -3.33 4.24
N ILE A 199 14.76 -4.50 4.90
CA ILE A 199 14.74 -4.59 6.37
C ILE A 199 16.07 -4.13 7.00
N PRO A 200 17.25 -4.67 6.62
CA PRO A 200 18.53 -4.18 7.11
C PRO A 200 18.76 -2.69 6.82
N ALA A 201 18.37 -2.24 5.62
CA ALA A 201 18.43 -0.83 5.25
C ALA A 201 17.59 0.05 6.18
N LEU A 202 16.36 -0.34 6.48
CA LEU A 202 15.48 0.35 7.42
C LEU A 202 16.10 0.40 8.82
N LEU A 203 16.65 -0.71 9.33
CA LEU A 203 17.31 -0.75 10.65
C LEU A 203 18.52 0.18 10.70
N TYR A 204 19.32 0.20 9.64
CA TYR A 204 20.45 1.13 9.49
C TYR A 204 19.97 2.59 9.50
N LEU A 205 18.93 2.92 8.72
CA LEU A 205 18.38 4.27 8.63
C LEU A 205 17.77 4.74 9.96
N LEU A 206 17.08 3.86 10.70
CA LEU A 206 16.55 4.15 12.02
C LEU A 206 17.67 4.50 13.01
N ARG A 207 18.69 3.63 13.14
CA ARG A 207 19.84 3.88 14.02
C ARG A 207 20.58 5.17 13.67
N LYS A 208 20.73 5.46 12.37
CA LYS A 208 21.39 6.69 11.91
C LYS A 208 20.58 7.93 12.26
N ASN A 209 19.26 7.90 12.14
CA ASN A 209 18.38 9.01 12.50
C ASN A 209 18.31 9.22 14.03
N GLU A 210 18.37 8.16 14.82
CA GLU A 210 18.48 8.26 16.29
C GLU A 210 19.76 8.96 16.73
N LYS A 211 20.91 8.61 16.14
CA LYS A 211 22.18 9.33 16.38
C LYS A 211 22.10 10.80 16.00
N PHE A 212 21.44 11.13 14.88
CA PHE A 212 21.21 12.53 14.51
C PHE A 212 20.31 13.26 15.51
N ARG A 213 19.31 12.57 16.07
CA ARG A 213 18.46 13.12 17.13
C ARG A 213 19.27 13.47 18.37
N GLU A 214 20.08 12.53 18.87
CA GLU A 214 20.94 12.75 20.04
C GLU A 214 21.91 13.92 19.83
N ALA A 215 22.58 13.95 18.67
CA ALA A 215 23.48 15.06 18.32
C ALA A 215 22.74 16.42 18.20
N SER A 216 21.49 16.41 17.73
CA SER A 216 20.66 17.63 17.61
C SER A 216 20.11 18.15 18.94
N LEU A 217 20.03 17.29 19.96
CA LEU A 217 19.67 17.68 21.32
C LEU A 217 20.88 18.30 22.05
N GLN A 218 22.08 17.77 21.78
CA GLN A 218 23.33 18.30 22.35
C GLN A 218 23.76 19.63 21.71
N LYS A 219 23.54 19.79 20.40
CA LYS A 219 23.83 21.05 19.69
C LYS A 219 22.60 21.96 19.73
N ARG A 220 22.78 23.30 19.79
CA ARG A 220 21.70 24.28 19.58
C ARG A 220 21.19 24.19 18.12
N SER A 221 20.44 23.14 17.81
CA SER A 221 19.84 22.90 16.51
C SER A 221 18.79 23.94 16.20
N THR A 222 18.67 24.33 14.93
CA THR A 222 17.65 25.29 14.49
C THR A 222 16.27 24.63 14.51
N LEU A 223 15.20 25.44 14.60
CA LEU A 223 13.81 24.95 14.55
C LEU A 223 13.54 24.12 13.29
N SER A 224 14.07 24.54 12.14
CA SER A 224 13.97 23.83 10.87
C SER A 224 14.60 22.43 10.94
N GLN A 225 15.81 22.30 11.52
CA GLN A 225 16.47 20.99 11.68
C GLN A 225 15.64 20.04 12.57
N ARG A 226 15.07 20.55 13.67
CA ARG A 226 14.20 19.75 14.56
C ARG A 226 12.92 19.29 13.85
N TYR A 227 12.32 20.18 13.05
CA TYR A 227 11.15 19.84 12.25
C TYR A 227 11.47 18.76 11.20
N GLN A 228 12.55 18.91 10.44
CA GLN A 228 13.01 17.90 9.46
C GLN A 228 13.26 16.53 10.12
N LEU A 229 13.92 16.52 11.27
CA LEU A 229 14.16 15.31 12.04
C LEU A 229 12.83 14.66 12.49
N SER A 230 11.86 15.45 12.96
CA SER A 230 10.53 14.94 13.32
C SER A 230 9.80 14.36 12.11
N GLN A 231 9.86 15.01 10.93
CA GLN A 231 9.26 14.49 9.70
C GLN A 231 9.90 13.17 9.27
N ASN A 232 11.23 13.08 9.35
CA ASN A 232 11.97 11.87 9.01
C ASN A 232 11.62 10.72 9.96
N LEU A 233 11.57 10.95 11.27
CA LEU A 233 11.22 9.92 12.25
C LEU A 233 9.78 9.42 12.08
N GLN A 234 8.81 10.31 11.83
CA GLN A 234 7.43 9.87 11.57
C GLN A 234 7.34 9.04 10.29
N THR A 235 8.00 9.49 9.22
CA THR A 235 8.03 8.75 7.94
C THR A 235 8.69 7.39 8.12
N LEU A 236 9.81 7.31 8.84
CA LEU A 236 10.50 6.04 9.16
C LEU A 236 9.63 5.10 10.00
N THR A 237 8.82 5.64 10.91
CA THR A 237 7.91 4.83 11.73
C THR A 237 6.80 4.22 10.89
N LYS A 238 6.18 4.99 9.98
CA LYS A 238 5.21 4.46 9.01
C LYS A 238 5.85 3.46 8.06
N PHE A 239 7.03 3.78 7.56
CA PHE A 239 7.80 2.90 6.68
C PHE A 239 8.15 1.58 7.38
N ARG A 240 8.51 1.59 8.67
CA ARG A 240 8.71 0.37 9.46
C ARG A 240 7.47 -0.52 9.46
N ILE A 241 6.29 0.06 9.72
CA ILE A 241 5.04 -0.70 9.71
C ILE A 241 4.80 -1.31 8.33
N VAL A 242 4.90 -0.51 7.26
CA VAL A 242 4.73 -0.98 5.88
C VAL A 242 5.70 -2.12 5.58
N SER A 243 7.00 -1.92 5.81
CA SER A 243 8.03 -2.91 5.52
C SER A 243 7.83 -4.22 6.30
N THR A 244 7.52 -4.16 7.59
CA THR A 244 7.29 -5.38 8.40
C THR A 244 6.06 -6.13 7.92
N VAL A 245 4.94 -5.44 7.70
CA VAL A 245 3.69 -6.09 7.28
C VAL A 245 3.81 -6.65 5.86
N THR A 246 4.48 -5.92 4.95
CA THR A 246 4.73 -6.40 3.58
C THR A 246 5.67 -7.60 3.59
N TRP A 247 6.72 -7.61 4.42
CA TRP A 247 7.59 -8.78 4.53
C TRP A 247 6.84 -10.02 5.01
N ILE A 248 6.02 -9.91 6.08
CA ILE A 248 5.19 -11.03 6.56
C ILE A 248 4.30 -11.55 5.44
N TYR A 249 3.61 -10.65 4.73
CA TYR A 249 2.72 -11.02 3.64
C TYR A 249 3.46 -11.67 2.46
N VAL A 250 4.59 -11.10 2.02
CA VAL A 250 5.38 -11.62 0.89
C VAL A 250 5.97 -12.98 1.23
N THR A 251 6.51 -13.15 2.45
CA THR A 251 7.03 -14.44 2.91
C THR A 251 5.92 -15.49 3.01
N TYR A 252 4.75 -15.12 3.54
CA TYR A 252 3.57 -15.98 3.54
C TYR A 252 3.16 -16.36 2.11
N ASN A 253 3.02 -15.39 1.21
CA ASN A 253 2.59 -15.62 -0.15
C ASN A 253 3.58 -16.52 -0.92
N ALA A 254 4.89 -16.29 -0.75
CA ALA A 254 5.93 -17.12 -1.36
C ALA A 254 5.92 -18.55 -0.81
N ALA A 255 5.89 -18.71 0.52
CA ALA A 255 5.87 -20.03 1.17
C ALA A 255 4.60 -20.80 0.83
N ALA A 256 3.44 -20.14 0.84
CA ALA A 256 2.17 -20.76 0.53
C ALA A 256 2.05 -21.10 -0.96
N THR A 257 2.50 -20.23 -1.88
CA THR A 257 2.56 -20.55 -3.31
C THR A 257 3.46 -21.76 -3.57
N PHE A 258 4.63 -21.81 -2.92
CA PHE A 258 5.53 -22.95 -3.01
C PHE A 258 4.92 -24.23 -2.42
N GLY A 259 4.26 -24.14 -1.26
CA GLY A 259 3.56 -25.27 -0.64
C GLY A 259 2.43 -25.81 -1.52
N VAL A 260 1.59 -24.92 -2.04
CA VAL A 260 0.48 -25.27 -2.94
C VAL A 260 0.97 -25.95 -4.20
N HIS A 261 2.15 -25.59 -4.72
CA HIS A 261 2.74 -26.26 -5.87
C HIS A 261 2.93 -27.78 -5.67
N PHE A 262 3.24 -28.24 -4.44
CA PHE A 262 3.37 -29.67 -4.16
C PHE A 262 2.04 -30.40 -4.14
N PHE A 263 0.97 -29.74 -3.69
CA PHE A 263 -0.35 -30.33 -3.52
C PHE A 263 -1.31 -30.05 -4.69
N LEU A 264 -0.90 -29.24 -5.66
CA LEU A 264 -1.79 -28.79 -6.75
C LEU A 264 -2.34 -29.95 -7.57
N LYS A 265 -1.50 -30.96 -7.86
CA LYS A 265 -1.89 -32.11 -8.70
C LYS A 265 -2.92 -33.03 -8.05
N SER A 266 -2.99 -33.07 -6.72
CA SER A 266 -3.91 -33.97 -6.00
C SER A 266 -5.26 -33.30 -5.69
N MET A 267 -5.48 -32.07 -6.15
CA MET A 267 -6.65 -31.27 -5.79
C MET A 267 -7.58 -31.07 -6.98
N SER A 268 -8.89 -31.07 -6.71
CA SER A 268 -9.90 -30.69 -7.71
C SER A 268 -9.70 -29.25 -8.19
N SER A 269 -10.15 -28.93 -9.41
CA SER A 269 -10.03 -27.59 -10.00
C SER A 269 -10.61 -26.51 -9.08
N ALA A 270 -11.78 -26.76 -8.49
CA ALA A 270 -12.40 -25.85 -7.54
C ALA A 270 -11.54 -25.61 -6.28
N GLY A 271 -10.91 -26.67 -5.76
CA GLY A 271 -9.98 -26.55 -4.63
C GLY A 271 -8.75 -25.72 -4.98
N GLN A 272 -8.18 -25.91 -6.17
CA GLN A 272 -7.03 -25.13 -6.64
C GLN A 272 -7.38 -23.63 -6.71
N PHE A 273 -8.54 -23.29 -7.29
CA PHE A 273 -9.00 -21.90 -7.36
C PHE A 273 -9.23 -21.29 -5.98
N ALA A 274 -9.88 -22.02 -5.07
CA ALA A 274 -10.17 -21.56 -3.72
C ALA A 274 -8.89 -21.26 -2.93
N ILE A 275 -7.91 -22.17 -3.00
CA ILE A 275 -6.61 -22.02 -2.33
C ILE A 275 -5.82 -20.84 -2.91
N ILE A 276 -5.82 -20.66 -4.23
CA ILE A 276 -5.11 -19.54 -4.86
C ILE A 276 -5.63 -18.21 -4.30
N GLU A 277 -6.94 -18.05 -4.10
CA GLU A 277 -7.49 -16.83 -3.52
C GLU A 277 -7.12 -16.65 -2.04
N ILE A 278 -7.05 -17.74 -1.27
CA ILE A 278 -6.56 -17.71 0.13
C ILE A 278 -5.08 -17.27 0.18
N VAL A 279 -4.23 -17.85 -0.67
CA VAL A 279 -2.80 -17.51 -0.74
C VAL A 279 -2.58 -16.04 -1.13
N HIS A 280 -3.42 -15.51 -2.02
CA HIS A 280 -3.34 -14.13 -2.49
C HIS A 280 -4.30 -13.21 -1.72
N CYS A 281 -4.39 -13.34 -0.39
CA CYS A 281 -5.28 -12.53 0.45
C CYS A 281 -4.72 -11.13 0.77
N LEU A 282 -4.48 -10.32 -0.27
CA LEU A 282 -4.07 -8.92 -0.13
C LEU A 282 -5.04 -8.03 0.69
N PRO A 283 -6.38 -8.24 0.67
CA PRO A 283 -7.29 -7.45 1.50
C PRO A 283 -6.99 -7.55 2.99
N LEU A 284 -6.69 -8.76 3.50
CA LEU A 284 -6.32 -8.96 4.90
C LEU A 284 -5.01 -8.23 5.25
N TYR A 285 -4.00 -8.35 4.39
CA TYR A 285 -2.75 -7.59 4.51
C TYR A 285 -3.02 -6.08 4.65
N TYR A 286 -3.91 -5.54 3.83
CA TYR A 286 -4.15 -4.10 3.79
C TYR A 286 -4.97 -3.61 5.00
N LEU A 287 -5.94 -4.39 5.49
CA LEU A 287 -6.64 -4.08 6.75
C LEU A 287 -5.66 -4.01 7.93
N ILE A 288 -4.76 -5.00 8.04
CA ILE A 288 -3.74 -5.02 9.09
C ILE A 288 -2.83 -3.79 8.95
N LEU A 289 -2.38 -3.49 7.73
CA LEU A 289 -1.52 -2.35 7.46
C LEU A 289 -2.17 -1.03 7.92
N ILE A 290 -3.41 -0.77 7.49
CA ILE A 290 -4.14 0.44 7.89
C ILE A 290 -4.34 0.49 9.40
N PHE A 291 -4.81 -0.61 9.99
CA PHE A 291 -5.05 -0.66 11.43
C PHE A 291 -3.80 -0.24 12.22
N LEU A 292 -2.63 -0.77 11.83
CA LEU A 292 -1.36 -0.41 12.46
C LEU A 292 -0.94 1.04 12.18
N MET A 293 -1.12 1.53 10.95
CA MET A 293 -0.85 2.94 10.62
C MET A 293 -1.74 3.91 11.41
N VAL A 294 -3.04 3.63 11.53
CA VAL A 294 -3.99 4.43 12.31
C VAL A 294 -3.64 4.41 13.79
N LYS A 295 -3.27 3.24 14.33
CA LYS A 295 -2.82 3.11 15.72
C LYS A 295 -1.58 3.97 15.97
N GLU A 296 -0.64 4.00 15.03
CA GLU A 296 0.56 4.83 15.13
C GLU A 296 0.26 6.32 15.02
N ASP A 297 -0.59 6.74 14.08
CA ASP A 297 -0.98 8.15 13.91
C ASP A 297 -1.73 8.71 15.14
N LYS A 298 -2.40 7.84 15.92
CA LYS A 298 -3.04 8.22 17.19
C LYS A 298 -2.07 8.36 18.37
N LYS A 299 -0.84 7.81 18.31
CA LYS A 299 0.13 7.91 19.43
C LYS A 299 0.61 9.34 19.72
N PRO A 300 1.01 10.15 18.72
CA PRO A 300 1.39 11.54 18.96
C PRO A 300 0.25 12.37 19.56
N HIS A 301 -1.00 12.13 19.14
CA HIS A 301 -2.15 12.87 19.66
C HIS A 301 -2.39 12.60 21.16
N ARG A 302 -1.97 11.43 21.67
CA ARG A 302 -2.01 11.09 23.11
C ARG A 302 -0.82 11.61 23.91
N GLN A 303 0.34 11.81 23.29
CA GLN A 303 1.53 12.35 23.97
C GLN A 303 1.52 13.88 24.02
N PHE A 304 0.89 14.54 23.04
CA PHE A 304 0.75 16.00 22.98
C PHE A 304 -0.62 16.52 23.43
N SER A 305 -1.52 15.65 23.92
CA SER A 305 -2.57 16.13 24.81
C SER A 305 -1.88 16.54 26.11
N ILE A 306 -1.36 17.77 26.12
CA ILE A 306 -1.09 18.46 27.36
C ILE A 306 -2.45 18.47 28.06
N LYS A 307 -2.62 17.61 29.05
CA LYS A 307 -3.60 17.88 30.08
C LYS A 307 -3.15 19.20 30.68
N VAL A 308 -3.82 20.27 30.30
CA VAL A 308 -3.67 21.56 30.94
C VAL A 308 -4.36 21.39 32.29
N ASP A 309 -3.72 20.64 33.19
CA ASP A 309 -4.21 20.52 34.57
C ASP A 309 -4.00 21.86 35.28
N HIS A 310 -3.08 22.70 34.79
CA HIS A 310 -2.84 24.06 35.25
C HIS A 310 -2.94 25.01 34.06
N TYR A 311 -4.11 25.62 33.88
CA TYR A 311 -4.26 26.78 33.03
C TYR A 311 -3.42 27.89 33.68
N GLU A 312 -2.26 28.20 33.13
CA GLU A 312 -1.48 29.39 33.51
C GLU A 312 -1.94 30.56 32.63
N PRO A 313 -2.98 31.32 33.03
CA PRO A 313 -3.50 32.44 32.24
C PRO A 313 -2.40 33.47 31.94
N GLN A 314 -1.41 33.58 32.82
CA GLN A 314 -0.35 34.57 32.74
C GLN A 314 0.56 34.35 31.52
N TYR A 315 0.96 33.11 31.23
CA TYR A 315 1.79 32.79 30.06
C TYR A 315 1.06 33.10 28.74
N PHE A 316 -0.24 32.77 28.65
CA PHE A 316 -1.05 33.07 27.47
C PHE A 316 -1.31 34.58 27.31
N ASN A 317 -1.55 35.29 28.41
CA ASN A 317 -1.68 36.75 28.40
C ASN A 317 -0.39 37.43 27.94
N ASP A 318 0.78 36.95 28.39
CA ASP A 318 2.07 37.50 27.97
C ASP A 318 2.35 37.25 26.49
N LEU A 319 2.00 36.07 25.98
CA LEU A 319 2.07 35.73 24.57
C LEU A 319 1.13 36.60 23.73
N GLN A 320 -0.11 36.77 24.17
CA GLN A 320 -1.09 37.61 23.48
C GLN A 320 -0.62 39.07 23.45
N LYS A 321 -0.12 39.59 24.58
CA LYS A 321 0.45 40.94 24.67
C LYS A 321 1.67 41.11 23.76
N PHE A 322 2.54 40.11 23.65
CA PHE A 322 3.66 40.13 22.71
C PHE A 322 3.20 40.23 21.25
N PHE A 323 2.17 39.47 20.88
CA PHE A 323 1.60 39.52 19.54
C PHE A 323 0.91 40.86 19.27
N ASP A 324 0.08 41.35 20.19
CA ASP A 324 -0.61 42.64 20.06
C ASP A 324 0.39 43.79 19.88
N GLN A 325 1.45 43.83 20.70
CA GLN A 325 2.52 44.83 20.56
C GLN A 325 3.24 44.73 19.22
N SER A 326 3.46 43.52 18.72
CA SER A 326 4.10 43.31 17.42
C SER A 326 3.18 43.75 16.27
N PHE A 327 1.88 43.46 16.34
CA PHE A 327 0.90 43.92 15.37
C PHE A 327 0.74 45.44 15.37
N ASP A 328 0.74 46.07 16.55
CA ASP A 328 0.71 47.53 16.69
C ASP A 328 1.94 48.19 16.11
N LYS A 329 3.13 47.62 16.33
CA LYS A 329 4.37 48.09 15.68
C LYS A 329 4.24 48.04 14.17
N VAL A 330 3.74 46.94 13.60
CA VAL A 330 3.54 46.81 12.15
C VAL A 330 2.50 47.80 11.62
N LYS A 331 1.39 48.02 12.33
CA LYS A 331 0.38 49.03 11.96
C LYS A 331 0.96 50.44 11.97
N LYS A 332 1.71 50.81 13.02
CA LYS A 332 2.36 52.13 13.12
C LYS A 332 3.38 52.36 12.01
N THR A 333 4.18 51.34 11.68
CA THR A 333 5.12 51.44 10.56
C THR A 333 4.39 51.68 9.24
N LYS A 334 3.24 51.02 9.01
CA LYS A 334 2.41 51.25 7.81
C LYS A 334 1.74 52.62 7.81
N SER A 335 1.22 53.12 8.93
CA SER A 335 0.59 54.45 8.98
C SER A 335 1.58 55.58 8.72
N VAL A 336 2.85 55.42 9.12
CA VAL A 336 3.92 56.38 8.81
C VAL A 336 4.28 56.36 7.32
N THR A 337 4.07 55.25 6.61
CA THR A 337 4.40 55.17 5.18
C THR A 337 3.37 55.83 4.26
N PHE A 338 2.15 56.12 4.75
CA PHE A 338 1.08 56.74 3.94
C PHE A 338 0.96 58.26 4.10
N VAL A 339 1.87 58.91 4.84
CA VAL A 339 1.98 60.38 4.83
C VAL A 339 3.17 60.76 3.95
N VAL A 340 2.98 60.64 2.64
CA VAL A 340 3.79 61.34 1.64
C VAL A 340 2.79 62.14 0.82
N SER A 341 2.42 63.29 1.36
CA SER A 341 1.76 64.39 0.65
C SER A 341 2.77 65.17 -0.18
#